data_AF-A0A3B1C8Q2-F1
#
_entry.id   AF-A0A3B1C8Q2-F1
#
_cell.length_a   1.000
_cell.length_b   1.000
_cell.length_c   1.000
_cell.angle_alpha   90.00
_cell.angle_beta   90.00
_cell.angle_gamma   90.00
#
_symmetry.space_group_name_H-M   'P 1'
#
loop_
_entity.id
_entity.type
_entity.pdbx_description
1 polymer ?
#
loop_
_entity_poly.entity_id
_entity_poly.type
_entity_poly.pdbx_seq_one_letter_code
_entity_poly.pdbx_strand_id
1 'polypeptide(L)'
;LTLLIAAIGLVVGYFTDVIFKKFNYTVKLELHGFEVHENEVLPSFSPKDIAAQLRSMSFPRALLIGILSLFLLLFLSGYTEPHEWNWIKVTLLAVTIFALFVVITVPDHFLEEHLWKHVLKKHLLRIFLWTFGTLLVIHYLQMFLDIDAWIQTNIWIVLIIAVLIGIIPESGPHLIFVTLFAAGSLPFAILLASSIVQDGHGTIPLLAVSKKNFVVLKLINVFAGLVVGGMGLLFI
;
A
#
# COMPACT_ATOMS: atom_id res chain seq x y z
N LEU A 1 -0.57 11.26 8.68
CA LEU A 1 -0.06 11.07 7.30
C LEU A 1 -1.18 10.88 6.28
N THR A 2 -2.03 9.85 6.39
CA THR A 2 -3.07 9.54 5.38
C THR A 2 -4.03 10.70 5.08
N LEU A 3 -4.59 11.35 6.11
CA LEU A 3 -5.48 12.51 5.92
C LEU A 3 -4.77 13.69 5.26
N LEU A 4 -3.49 13.88 5.57
CA LEU A 4 -2.67 14.94 4.99
C LEU A 4 -2.43 14.68 3.50
N ILE A 5 -2.03 13.46 3.13
CA ILE A 5 -1.87 13.05 1.73
C ILE A 5 -3.19 13.19 0.97
N ALA A 6 -4.31 12.79 1.57
CA ALA A 6 -5.64 12.94 0.95
C ALA A 6 -5.98 14.41 0.70
N ALA A 7 -5.78 15.29 1.68
CA ALA A 7 -6.00 16.72 1.53
C ALA A 7 -5.11 17.33 0.44
N ILE A 8 -3.80 17.01 0.45
CA ILE A 8 -2.85 17.46 -0.57
C ILE A 8 -3.28 16.95 -1.95
N GLY A 9 -3.65 15.67 -2.07
CA GLY A 9 -4.10 15.07 -3.32
C GLY A 9 -5.33 15.77 -3.89
N LEU A 10 -6.32 16.11 -3.05
CA LEU A 10 -7.49 16.88 -3.47
C LEU A 10 -7.11 18.28 -3.98
N VAL A 11 -6.22 18.97 -3.28
CA VAL A 11 -5.75 20.31 -3.66
C VAL A 11 -4.97 20.25 -4.98
N VAL A 12 -4.00 19.35 -5.09
CA VAL A 12 -3.18 19.16 -6.30
C VAL A 12 -4.06 18.73 -7.48
N GLY A 13 -5.03 17.84 -7.25
CA GLY A 13 -5.99 17.41 -8.26
C GLY A 13 -6.83 18.58 -8.79
N TYR A 14 -7.38 19.41 -7.88
CA TYR A 14 -8.13 20.61 -8.27
C TYR A 14 -7.29 21.56 -9.14
N PHE A 15 -6.05 21.85 -8.74
CA PHE A 15 -5.17 22.72 -9.54
C PHE A 15 -4.80 22.09 -10.89
N THR A 16 -4.54 20.78 -10.91
CA THR A 16 -4.26 20.03 -12.13
C THR A 16 -5.44 20.14 -13.10
N ASP A 17 -6.67 19.95 -12.64
CA ASP A 17 -7.87 20.07 -13.47
C ASP A 17 -8.03 21.48 -14.06
N VAL A 18 -7.81 22.51 -13.25
CA VAL A 18 -7.89 23.91 -13.70
C VAL A 18 -6.85 24.19 -14.79
N ILE A 19 -5.62 23.71 -14.61
CA ILE A 19 -4.53 23.87 -15.58
C ILE A 19 -4.84 23.11 -16.88
N PHE A 20 -5.20 21.84 -16.79
CA PHE A 20 -5.40 20.98 -17.97
C PHE A 20 -6.65 21.36 -18.78
N LYS A 21 -7.72 21.86 -18.13
CA LYS A 21 -8.87 22.46 -18.84
C LYS A 21 -8.46 23.67 -19.67
N LYS A 22 -7.55 24.50 -19.17
CA LYS A 22 -7.04 25.67 -19.91
C LYS A 22 -6.25 25.29 -21.17
N PHE A 23 -5.57 24.14 -21.14
CA PHE A 23 -4.76 23.64 -22.26
C PHE A 23 -5.53 22.74 -23.25
N ASN A 24 -6.86 22.58 -23.09
CA ASN A 24 -7.68 21.67 -23.91
C ASN A 24 -7.09 20.25 -24.01
N TYR A 25 -6.41 19.80 -22.94
CA TYR A 25 -5.78 18.49 -22.93
C TYR A 25 -6.84 17.41 -22.77
N THR A 26 -7.29 16.85 -23.89
CA THR A 26 -8.15 15.66 -23.88
C THR A 26 -7.28 14.41 -23.72
N VAL A 27 -7.47 13.69 -22.62
CA VAL A 27 -7.03 12.30 -22.52
C VAL A 27 -7.79 11.52 -23.61
N LYS A 28 -7.08 11.08 -24.65
CA LYS A 28 -7.60 10.03 -25.52
C LYS A 28 -7.74 8.78 -24.66
N LEU A 29 -8.94 8.57 -24.12
CA LEU A 29 -9.35 7.25 -23.65
C LEU A 29 -9.40 6.37 -24.89
N GLU A 30 -8.35 5.60 -25.13
CA GLU A 30 -8.53 4.39 -25.91
C GLU A 30 -9.56 3.57 -25.13
N LEU A 31 -10.75 3.43 -25.69
CA LEU A 31 -11.79 2.55 -25.16
C LEU A 31 -11.26 1.11 -25.23
N HIS A 32 -10.48 0.71 -24.24
CA HIS A 32 -10.43 -0.68 -23.85
C HIS A 32 -11.74 -0.90 -23.11
N GLY A 33 -12.74 -1.42 -23.81
CA GLY A 33 -13.96 -1.87 -23.16
C GLY A 33 -13.57 -2.79 -22.01
N PHE A 34 -14.14 -2.58 -20.82
CA PHE A 34 -14.06 -3.61 -19.79
C PHE A 34 -14.65 -4.87 -20.41
N GLU A 35 -13.85 -5.94 -20.54
CA GLU A 35 -14.37 -7.26 -20.86
C GLU A 35 -15.22 -7.70 -19.67
N VAL A 36 -16.49 -7.29 -19.68
CA VAL A 36 -17.48 -7.79 -18.74
C VAL A 36 -17.76 -9.22 -19.18
N HIS A 37 -17.15 -10.17 -18.49
CA HIS A 37 -17.51 -11.56 -18.66
C HIS A 37 -18.97 -11.72 -18.22
N GLU A 38 -19.90 -11.87 -19.17
CA GLU A 38 -21.34 -12.03 -18.94
C GLU A 38 -21.71 -13.20 -18.00
N ASN A 39 -20.75 -14.08 -17.70
CA ASN A 39 -20.92 -15.27 -16.86
C ASN A 39 -20.47 -15.09 -15.40
N GLU A 40 -20.10 -13.89 -14.94
CA GLU A 40 -19.88 -13.67 -13.51
C GLU A 40 -21.22 -13.63 -12.76
N VAL A 41 -21.65 -14.82 -12.33
CA VAL A 41 -22.74 -15.01 -11.37
C VAL A 41 -22.50 -14.06 -10.21
N LEU A 42 -23.35 -13.03 -10.08
CA LEU A 42 -23.38 -12.16 -8.91
C LEU A 42 -23.43 -13.06 -7.66
N PRO A 43 -22.40 -13.07 -6.79
CA PRO A 43 -22.44 -13.88 -5.60
C PRO A 43 -23.53 -13.32 -4.69
N SER A 44 -24.70 -13.95 -4.71
CA SER A 44 -25.78 -13.60 -3.79
C SER A 44 -25.31 -13.97 -2.38
N PHE A 45 -25.09 -12.96 -1.55
CA PHE A 45 -24.87 -13.13 -0.11
C PHE A 45 -26.12 -13.74 0.53
N SER A 46 -26.21 -15.07 0.53
CA SER A 46 -27.30 -15.83 1.14
C SER A 46 -26.78 -16.53 2.40
N PRO A 47 -27.39 -16.28 3.57
CA PRO A 47 -27.03 -16.97 4.81
C PRO A 47 -27.10 -18.50 4.73
N LYS A 48 -27.96 -19.04 3.85
CA LYS A 48 -28.08 -20.49 3.61
C LYS A 48 -26.85 -21.05 2.90
N ASP A 49 -26.30 -20.29 1.95
CA ASP A 49 -25.12 -20.71 1.19
C ASP A 49 -23.87 -20.63 2.06
N ILE A 50 -23.78 -19.63 2.94
CA ILE A 50 -22.71 -19.52 3.95
C ILE A 50 -22.75 -20.71 4.91
N ALA A 51 -23.94 -21.09 5.40
CA ALA A 51 -24.11 -22.23 6.30
C ALA A 51 -23.75 -23.57 5.63
N ALA A 52 -24.10 -23.74 4.35
CA ALA A 52 -23.72 -24.92 3.57
C ALA A 52 -22.19 -24.99 3.36
N GLN A 53 -21.59 -23.85 3.00
CA GLN A 53 -20.15 -23.68 2.80
C GLN A 53 -19.31 -23.93 4.07
N LEU A 54 -19.81 -23.55 5.25
CA LEU A 54 -19.16 -23.86 6.52
C LEU A 54 -19.28 -25.35 6.91
N ARG A 55 -20.31 -26.05 6.45
CA ARG A 55 -20.49 -27.50 6.70
C ARG A 55 -19.57 -28.35 5.81
N SER A 56 -19.35 -27.95 4.57
CA SER A 56 -18.42 -28.59 3.63
C SER A 56 -17.19 -27.72 3.40
N MET A 57 -16.44 -27.44 4.47
CA MET A 57 -15.36 -26.46 4.44
C MET A 57 -14.17 -26.93 3.60
N SER A 58 -13.71 -26.10 2.66
CA SER A 58 -12.43 -26.31 1.96
C SER A 58 -11.23 -26.24 2.92
N PHE A 59 -10.14 -26.92 2.59
CA PHE A 59 -8.92 -26.90 3.41
C PHE A 59 -8.38 -25.46 3.61
N PRO A 60 -8.28 -24.61 2.57
CA PRO A 60 -7.82 -23.23 2.75
C PRO A 60 -8.72 -22.42 3.67
N ARG A 61 -10.06 -22.59 3.60
CA ARG A 61 -10.98 -21.90 4.50
C ARG A 61 -10.78 -22.37 5.96
N ALA A 62 -10.69 -23.67 6.19
CA ALA A 62 -10.47 -24.22 7.54
C ALA A 62 -9.16 -23.72 8.15
N LEU A 63 -8.09 -23.72 7.35
CA LEU A 63 -6.78 -23.22 7.76
C LEU A 63 -6.83 -21.73 8.12
N LEU A 64 -7.42 -20.88 7.26
CA LEU A 64 -7.51 -19.44 7.47
C LEU A 64 -8.38 -19.10 8.69
N ILE A 65 -9.54 -19.74 8.85
CA ILE A 65 -10.40 -19.57 10.02
C ILE A 65 -9.66 -20.01 11.28
N GLY A 66 -8.98 -21.15 11.24
CA GLY A 66 -8.20 -21.67 12.36
C GLY A 66 -7.10 -20.71 12.81
N ILE A 67 -6.28 -20.22 11.86
CA ILE A 67 -5.20 -19.26 12.14
C ILE A 67 -5.76 -17.95 12.70
N LEU A 68 -6.78 -17.38 12.07
CA LEU A 68 -7.36 -16.10 12.50
C LEU A 68 -8.08 -16.22 13.85
N SER A 69 -8.77 -17.34 14.11
CA SER A 69 -9.42 -17.59 15.40
C SER A 69 -8.39 -17.81 16.50
N LEU A 70 -7.33 -18.57 16.22
CA LEU A 70 -6.22 -18.74 17.15
C LEU A 70 -5.54 -17.41 17.46
N PHE A 71 -5.27 -16.60 16.44
CA PHE A 71 -4.72 -15.25 16.60
C PHE A 71 -5.63 -14.38 17.47
N LEU A 72 -6.95 -14.38 17.21
CA LEU A 72 -7.92 -13.63 18.01
C LEU A 72 -7.98 -14.11 19.46
N LEU A 73 -7.92 -15.41 19.70
CA LEU A 73 -7.87 -15.99 21.05
C LEU A 73 -6.59 -15.60 21.80
N LEU A 74 -5.43 -15.70 21.15
CA LEU A 74 -4.14 -15.30 21.72
C LEU A 74 -4.07 -13.78 21.98
N PHE A 75 -4.69 -13.00 21.11
CA PHE A 75 -4.76 -11.55 21.25
C PHE A 75 -5.65 -11.12 22.42
N LEU A 76 -6.81 -11.78 22.60
CA LEU A 76 -7.75 -11.50 23.68
C LEU A 76 -7.31 -12.10 25.03
N SER A 77 -6.50 -13.15 25.04
CA SER A 77 -6.00 -13.77 26.29
C SER A 77 -5.02 -12.89 27.07
N GLY A 78 -4.62 -11.73 26.52
CA GLY A 78 -3.74 -10.78 27.19
C GLY A 78 -2.26 -11.19 27.18
N TYR A 79 -1.90 -12.27 26.49
CA TYR A 79 -0.50 -12.70 26.36
C TYR A 79 0.34 -11.76 25.47
N THR A 80 -0.33 -10.92 24.65
CA THR A 80 0.33 -9.94 23.78
C THR A 80 0.50 -8.59 24.49
N GLU A 81 1.75 -8.17 24.73
CA GLU A 81 2.11 -6.80 25.15
C GLU A 81 1.72 -5.79 24.06
N PRO A 82 1.26 -4.56 24.40
CA PRO A 82 1.28 -3.87 25.71
C PRO A 82 0.07 -4.19 26.60
N HIS A 83 0.12 -3.99 27.93
CA HIS A 83 -1.06 -4.23 28.78
C HIS A 83 -2.20 -3.22 28.55
N GLU A 84 -1.89 -2.03 28.01
CA GLU A 84 -2.89 -0.99 27.74
C GLU A 84 -3.54 -1.13 26.36
N TRP A 85 -4.83 -0.77 26.30
CA TRP A 85 -5.57 -0.67 25.05
C TRP A 85 -5.16 0.59 24.29
N ASN A 86 -4.25 0.42 23.33
CA ASN A 86 -3.83 1.47 22.41
C ASN A 86 -4.57 1.33 21.05
N TRP A 87 -4.51 2.37 20.22
CA TRP A 87 -5.09 2.39 18.87
C TRP A 87 -4.62 1.21 18.02
N ILE A 88 -3.35 0.77 18.17
CA ILE A 88 -2.79 -0.40 17.48
C ILE A 88 -3.58 -1.67 17.80
N LYS A 89 -3.98 -1.85 19.07
CA LYS A 89 -4.76 -3.01 19.47
C LYS A 89 -6.16 -2.98 18.88
N VAL A 90 -6.79 -1.80 18.90
CA VAL A 90 -8.13 -1.60 18.34
C VAL A 90 -8.13 -1.87 16.84
N THR A 91 -7.13 -1.36 16.10
CA THR A 91 -7.03 -1.59 14.66
C THR A 91 -6.73 -3.05 14.34
N LEU A 92 -5.82 -3.71 15.06
CA LEU A 92 -5.53 -5.14 14.87
C LEU A 92 -6.76 -6.01 15.13
N LEU A 93 -7.52 -5.73 16.19
CA LEU A 93 -8.76 -6.44 16.49
C LEU A 93 -9.79 -6.24 15.38
N ALA A 94 -10.02 -4.98 14.97
CA ALA A 94 -10.98 -4.66 13.91
C ALA A 94 -10.62 -5.35 12.57
N VAL A 95 -9.34 -5.30 12.18
CA VAL A 95 -8.85 -5.97 10.95
C VAL A 95 -9.00 -7.48 11.05
N THR A 96 -8.72 -8.08 12.21
CA THR A 96 -8.85 -9.53 12.41
C THR A 96 -10.31 -9.99 12.31
N ILE A 97 -11.21 -9.27 12.97
CA ILE A 97 -12.66 -9.56 12.90
C ILE A 97 -13.16 -9.39 11.46
N PHE A 98 -12.74 -8.33 10.79
CA PHE A 98 -13.09 -8.10 9.38
C PHE A 98 -12.54 -9.21 8.47
N ALA A 99 -11.29 -9.63 8.66
CA ALA A 99 -10.69 -10.73 7.91
C ALA A 99 -11.44 -12.06 8.14
N LEU A 100 -11.82 -12.36 9.38
CA LEU A 100 -12.66 -13.52 9.70
C LEU A 100 -14.00 -13.45 8.99
N PHE A 101 -14.67 -12.29 9.05
CA PHE A 101 -15.92 -12.06 8.33
C PHE A 101 -15.77 -12.31 6.82
N VAL A 102 -14.71 -11.78 6.19
CA VAL A 102 -14.43 -12.02 4.78
C VAL A 102 -14.24 -13.50 4.50
N VAL A 103 -13.36 -14.19 5.23
CA VAL A 103 -13.06 -15.62 5.00
C VAL A 103 -14.30 -16.52 5.17
N ILE A 104 -15.18 -16.18 6.12
CA ILE A 104 -16.42 -16.94 6.37
C ILE A 104 -17.44 -16.74 5.24
N THR A 105 -17.50 -15.55 4.66
CA THR A 105 -18.59 -15.16 3.76
C THR A 105 -18.29 -15.34 2.28
N VAL A 106 -17.02 -15.24 1.87
CA VAL A 106 -16.64 -15.34 0.45
C VAL A 106 -16.69 -16.78 -0.05
N PRO A 107 -17.00 -17.00 -1.35
CA PRO A 107 -17.04 -18.35 -1.95
C PRO A 107 -15.71 -19.10 -1.87
N ASP A 108 -15.76 -20.44 -1.86
CA ASP A 108 -14.55 -21.28 -1.83
C ASP A 108 -13.62 -21.03 -3.03
N HIS A 109 -14.18 -20.82 -4.23
CA HIS A 109 -13.42 -20.46 -5.42
C HIS A 109 -12.53 -19.22 -5.19
N PHE A 110 -13.04 -18.21 -4.47
CA PHE A 110 -12.25 -17.02 -4.14
C PHE A 110 -11.06 -17.35 -3.23
N LEU A 111 -11.27 -18.19 -2.22
CA LEU A 111 -10.21 -18.58 -1.29
C LEU A 111 -9.16 -19.47 -1.97
N GLU A 112 -9.56 -20.40 -2.81
CA GLU A 112 -8.65 -21.37 -3.43
C GLU A 112 -7.88 -20.78 -4.62
N GLU A 113 -8.57 -20.14 -5.56
CA GLU A 113 -7.95 -19.63 -6.79
C GLU A 113 -7.29 -18.27 -6.56
N HIS A 114 -8.03 -17.32 -5.98
CA HIS A 114 -7.54 -15.94 -5.84
C HIS A 114 -6.65 -15.77 -4.61
N LEU A 115 -7.07 -16.21 -3.43
CA LEU A 115 -6.27 -16.00 -2.22
C LEU A 115 -5.11 -17.00 -2.11
N TRP A 116 -5.36 -18.29 -2.24
CA TRP A 116 -4.35 -19.32 -2.05
C TRP A 116 -3.39 -19.46 -3.24
N LYS A 117 -3.89 -19.80 -4.43
CA LYS A 117 -3.04 -20.03 -5.61
C LYS A 117 -2.43 -18.75 -6.16
N HIS A 118 -3.15 -17.63 -6.15
CA HIS A 118 -2.64 -16.37 -6.69
C HIS A 118 -1.88 -15.55 -5.64
N VAL A 119 -2.50 -15.15 -4.52
CA VAL A 119 -1.82 -14.29 -3.53
C VAL A 119 -0.74 -15.06 -2.76
N LEU A 120 -1.10 -16.15 -2.08
CA LEU A 120 -0.18 -16.83 -1.18
C LEU A 120 0.98 -17.51 -1.93
N LYS A 121 0.69 -18.25 -3.01
CA LYS A 121 1.74 -18.99 -3.73
C LYS A 121 2.59 -18.12 -4.68
N LYS A 122 2.02 -17.09 -5.32
CA LYS A 122 2.79 -16.29 -6.30
C LYS A 122 3.38 -15.01 -5.71
N HIS A 123 2.63 -14.30 -4.86
CA HIS A 123 3.02 -12.97 -4.41
C HIS A 123 3.71 -12.96 -3.05
N LEU A 124 3.27 -13.81 -2.11
CA LEU A 124 3.81 -13.81 -0.74
C LEU A 124 5.33 -13.92 -0.71
N LEU A 125 5.90 -14.89 -1.43
CA LEU A 125 7.35 -15.10 -1.40
C LEU A 125 8.11 -13.91 -1.98
N ARG A 126 7.62 -13.31 -3.06
CA ARG A 126 8.23 -12.12 -3.65
C ARG A 126 8.19 -10.93 -2.69
N ILE A 127 7.03 -10.68 -2.08
CA ILE A 127 6.84 -9.59 -1.10
C ILE A 127 7.72 -9.82 0.12
N PHE A 128 7.76 -11.04 0.64
CA PHE A 128 8.61 -11.44 1.75
C PHE A 128 10.09 -11.22 1.43
N LEU A 129 10.59 -11.77 0.31
CA LEU A 129 11.99 -11.66 -0.08
C LEU A 129 12.42 -10.21 -0.29
N TRP A 130 11.58 -9.39 -0.92
CA TRP A 130 11.90 -7.97 -1.09
C TRP A 130 11.88 -7.22 0.24
N THR A 131 10.87 -7.43 1.09
CA THR A 131 10.75 -6.76 2.40
C THR A 131 11.92 -7.15 3.29
N PHE A 132 12.18 -8.45 3.42
CA PHE A 132 13.29 -9.00 4.18
C PHE A 132 14.64 -8.51 3.63
N GLY A 133 14.83 -8.57 2.31
CA GLY A 133 16.04 -8.08 1.65
C GLY A 133 16.29 -6.59 1.88
N THR A 134 15.24 -5.77 1.79
CA THR A 134 15.31 -4.32 2.07
C THR A 134 15.72 -4.06 3.51
N LEU A 135 15.08 -4.72 4.48
CA LEU A 135 15.41 -4.57 5.89
C LEU A 135 16.84 -5.04 6.18
N LEU A 136 17.27 -6.14 5.56
CA LEU A 136 18.63 -6.67 5.68
C LEU A 136 19.65 -5.68 5.12
N VAL A 137 19.42 -5.14 3.93
CA VAL A 137 20.31 -4.14 3.31
C VAL A 137 20.40 -2.89 4.18
N ILE A 138 19.29 -2.35 4.66
CA ILE A 138 19.29 -1.19 5.57
C ILE A 138 20.06 -1.50 6.85
N HIS A 139 19.82 -2.66 7.46
CA HIS A 139 20.49 -3.07 8.69
C HIS A 139 22.00 -3.16 8.50
N TYR A 140 22.48 -3.80 7.43
CA TYR A 140 23.92 -3.86 7.15
C TYR A 140 24.49 -2.48 6.79
N LEU A 141 23.74 -1.65 6.06
CA LEU A 141 24.20 -0.30 5.70
C LEU A 141 24.38 0.57 6.95
N GLN A 142 23.48 0.48 7.93
CA GLN A 142 23.59 1.17 9.22
C GLN A 142 24.78 0.69 10.07
N MET A 143 25.28 -0.53 9.84
CA MET A 143 26.45 -1.05 10.56
C MET A 143 27.76 -0.42 10.07
N PHE A 144 27.84 -0.05 8.78
CA PHE A 144 29.07 0.45 8.16
C PHE A 144 29.05 1.97 7.90
N LEU A 145 27.87 2.57 7.75
CA LEU A 145 27.68 3.99 7.49
C LEU A 145 26.81 4.60 8.57
N ASP A 146 27.20 5.78 9.05
CA ASP A 146 26.33 6.63 9.86
C ASP A 146 25.28 7.29 8.95
N ILE A 147 24.25 6.51 8.62
CA ILE A 147 23.15 6.95 7.77
C ILE A 147 22.47 8.17 8.37
N ASP A 148 22.36 8.24 9.70
CA ASP A 148 21.69 9.32 10.40
C ASP A 148 22.44 10.64 10.18
N ALA A 149 23.76 10.66 10.44
CA ALA A 149 24.59 11.83 10.20
C ALA A 149 24.58 12.24 8.71
N TRP A 150 24.57 11.27 7.80
CA TRP A 150 24.54 11.54 6.37
C TRP A 150 23.20 12.17 5.93
N ILE A 151 22.07 11.65 6.40
CA ILE A 151 20.73 12.20 6.11
C ILE A 151 20.62 13.63 6.63
N GLN A 152 21.06 13.88 7.87
CA GLN A 152 21.01 15.21 8.49
C GLN A 152 21.84 16.24 7.72
N THR A 153 23.02 15.83 7.23
CA THR A 153 23.91 16.73 6.47
C THR A 153 23.40 16.99 5.04
N ASN A 154 22.69 16.02 4.44
CA ASN A 154 22.35 16.03 3.01
C ASN A 154 20.84 16.00 2.75
N ILE A 155 20.05 16.59 3.65
CA ILE A 155 18.59 16.45 3.69
C ILE A 155 17.89 16.77 2.36
N TRP A 156 18.38 17.78 1.62
CA TRP A 156 17.89 18.14 0.28
C TRP A 156 18.21 17.09 -0.79
N ILE A 157 19.40 16.49 -0.73
CA ILE A 157 19.78 15.39 -1.62
C ILE A 157 18.92 14.16 -1.32
N VAL A 158 18.68 13.87 -0.03
CA VAL A 158 17.80 12.77 0.37
C VAL A 158 16.38 12.97 -0.12
N LEU A 159 15.85 14.21 -0.08
CA LEU A 159 14.55 14.54 -0.69
C LEU A 159 14.52 14.21 -2.19
N ILE A 160 15.55 14.63 -2.94
CA ILE A 160 15.63 14.35 -4.38
C ILE A 160 15.68 12.84 -4.63
N ILE A 161 16.51 12.11 -3.88
CA ILE A 161 16.60 10.64 -3.98
C ILE A 161 15.25 9.99 -3.69
N ALA A 162 14.56 10.44 -2.65
CA ALA A 162 13.25 9.91 -2.26
C ALA A 162 12.18 10.12 -3.33
N VAL A 163 12.17 11.30 -3.94
CA VAL A 163 11.30 11.62 -5.08
C VAL A 163 11.65 10.77 -6.29
N LEU A 164 12.94 10.61 -6.64
CA LEU A 164 13.37 9.79 -7.76
C LEU A 164 13.01 8.31 -7.59
N ILE A 165 13.20 7.78 -6.38
CA ILE A 165 12.81 6.40 -6.06
C ILE A 165 11.29 6.22 -6.15
N GLY A 166 10.50 7.22 -5.73
CA GLY A 166 9.03 7.18 -5.84
C GLY A 166 8.48 7.16 -7.28
N ILE A 167 9.31 7.47 -8.28
CA ILE A 167 8.91 7.33 -9.70
C ILE A 167 8.71 5.86 -10.06
N ILE A 168 9.43 4.94 -9.40
CA ILE A 168 9.34 3.50 -9.64
C ILE A 168 7.93 3.03 -9.27
N PRO A 169 7.15 2.44 -10.20
CA PRO A 169 5.75 2.06 -9.97
C PRO A 169 5.63 0.76 -9.16
N GLU A 170 6.29 0.68 -8.01
CA GLU A 170 6.34 -0.48 -7.13
C GLU A 170 6.42 -0.04 -5.67
N SER A 171 5.60 -0.60 -4.77
CA SER A 171 5.58 -0.24 -3.34
C SER A 171 6.85 -0.61 -2.58
N GLY A 172 7.69 -1.48 -3.14
CA GLY A 172 8.88 -2.01 -2.51
C GLY A 172 9.91 -0.95 -2.11
N PRO A 173 10.45 -0.17 -3.07
CA PRO A 173 11.44 0.86 -2.77
C PRO A 173 10.98 1.93 -1.76
N HIS A 174 9.68 2.21 -1.72
CA HIS A 174 9.10 3.14 -0.74
C HIS A 174 9.26 2.66 0.72
N LEU A 175 9.30 1.34 0.95
CA LEU A 175 9.46 0.74 2.28
C LEU A 175 10.77 1.16 2.97
N ILE A 176 11.80 1.53 2.20
CA ILE A 176 13.06 2.06 2.73
C ILE A 176 12.80 3.31 3.57
N PHE A 177 12.03 4.26 3.03
CA PHE A 177 11.73 5.52 3.72
C PHE A 177 10.80 5.33 4.91
N VAL A 178 9.83 4.41 4.81
CA VAL A 178 8.96 4.06 5.93
C VAL A 178 9.78 3.47 7.08
N THR A 179 10.73 2.58 6.78
CA THR A 179 11.59 1.93 7.77
C THR A 179 12.52 2.94 8.44
N LEU A 180 13.20 3.78 7.64
CA LEU A 180 14.09 4.82 8.17
C LEU A 180 13.34 5.87 8.99
N PHE A 181 12.12 6.24 8.61
CA PHE A 181 11.27 7.12 9.40
C PHE A 181 10.85 6.46 10.73
N ALA A 182 10.44 5.18 10.69
CA ALA A 182 10.06 4.44 11.89
C ALA A 182 11.24 4.26 12.87
N ALA A 183 12.47 4.19 12.35
CA ALA A 183 13.70 4.16 13.14
C ALA A 183 14.09 5.54 13.72
N GLY A 184 13.45 6.63 13.29
CA GLY A 184 13.76 8.01 13.71
C GLY A 184 14.83 8.71 12.88
N SER A 185 15.42 8.02 11.89
CA SER A 185 16.50 8.53 11.04
C SER A 185 16.03 9.52 9.97
N LEU A 186 14.79 9.39 9.50
CA LEU A 186 14.26 10.17 8.38
C LEU A 186 13.25 11.23 8.84
N PRO A 187 13.37 12.50 8.39
CA PRO A 187 12.37 13.53 8.62
C PRO A 187 11.01 13.23 7.99
N PHE A 188 9.93 13.65 8.65
CA PHE A 188 8.56 13.48 8.17
C PHE A 188 8.33 14.08 6.77
N ALA A 189 8.97 15.22 6.46
CA ALA A 189 8.84 15.88 5.18
C ALA A 189 9.31 15.01 4.00
N ILE A 190 10.40 14.24 4.18
CA ILE A 190 10.92 13.35 3.14
C ILE A 190 10.01 12.12 2.98
N LEU A 191 9.52 11.56 4.10
CA LEU A 191 8.52 10.50 4.04
C LEU A 191 7.29 10.97 3.26
N LEU A 192 6.74 12.14 3.61
CA LEU A 192 5.57 12.73 2.95
C LEU A 192 5.81 12.94 1.45
N ALA A 193 6.96 13.50 1.06
CA ALA A 193 7.31 13.67 -0.34
C ALA A 193 7.36 12.33 -1.08
N SER A 194 8.02 11.33 -0.51
CA SER A 194 8.09 9.99 -1.11
C SER A 194 6.71 9.35 -1.25
N SER A 195 5.80 9.54 -0.28
CA SER A 195 4.44 9.02 -0.33
C SER A 195 3.55 9.73 -1.35
N ILE A 196 3.83 10.99 -1.69
CA ILE A 196 3.12 11.73 -2.76
C ILE A 196 3.53 11.23 -4.14
N VAL A 197 4.83 10.95 -4.35
CA VAL A 197 5.33 10.49 -5.65
C VAL A 197 5.01 9.02 -5.91
N GLN A 198 4.88 8.24 -4.83
CA GLN A 198 4.66 6.82 -4.86
C GLN A 198 3.19 6.46 -5.11
N ASP A 199 2.87 6.06 -6.34
CA ASP A 199 1.52 5.62 -6.73
C ASP A 199 1.30 4.10 -6.62
N GLY A 200 2.35 3.36 -6.22
CA GLY A 200 2.34 1.90 -6.15
C GLY A 200 1.99 1.22 -7.49
N HIS A 201 1.47 0.00 -7.40
CA HIS A 201 1.11 -0.83 -8.55
C HIS A 201 -0.04 -0.25 -9.40
N GLY A 202 -0.79 0.74 -8.87
CA GLY A 202 -1.92 1.37 -9.55
C GLY A 202 -1.54 2.13 -10.82
N THR A 203 -0.26 2.48 -10.99
CA THR A 203 0.23 3.12 -12.22
C THR A 203 0.67 2.14 -13.31
N ILE A 204 0.77 0.84 -13.01
CA ILE A 204 1.14 -0.19 -13.99
C ILE A 204 0.08 -0.30 -15.11
N PRO A 205 -1.24 -0.35 -14.81
CA PRO A 205 -2.26 -0.31 -15.85
C PRO A 205 -2.22 0.98 -16.68
N LEU A 206 -1.97 2.13 -16.04
CA LEU A 206 -1.85 3.40 -16.75
C LEU A 206 -0.64 3.40 -17.69
N LEU A 207 0.48 2.83 -17.27
CA LEU A 207 1.67 2.67 -18.11
C LEU A 207 1.40 1.75 -19.31
N ALA A 208 0.59 0.70 -19.13
CA ALA A 208 0.19 -0.21 -20.19
C ALA A 208 -0.75 0.46 -21.20
N VAL A 209 -1.73 1.24 -20.73
CA VAL A 209 -2.73 1.93 -21.59
C VAL A 209 -2.14 3.17 -22.27
N SER A 210 -1.37 3.99 -21.55
CA SER A 210 -0.80 5.23 -22.10
C SER A 210 0.46 5.68 -21.37
N LYS A 211 1.61 5.42 -22.00
CA LYS A 211 2.92 5.93 -21.56
C LYS A 211 2.94 7.45 -21.39
N LYS A 212 2.24 8.18 -22.27
CA LYS A 212 2.17 9.65 -22.20
C LYS A 212 1.46 10.10 -20.92
N ASN A 213 0.30 9.52 -20.62
CA ASN A 213 -0.45 9.88 -19.41
C ASN A 213 0.26 9.43 -18.14
N PHE A 214 0.97 8.30 -18.17
CA PHE A 214 1.85 7.88 -17.08
C PHE A 214 2.93 8.93 -16.78
N VAL A 215 3.64 9.41 -17.81
CA VAL A 215 4.69 10.43 -17.63
C VAL A 215 4.10 11.72 -17.08
N VAL A 216 2.96 12.17 -17.62
CA VAL A 216 2.28 13.38 -17.14
C VAL A 216 1.89 13.27 -15.67
N LEU A 217 1.26 12.15 -15.27
CA LEU A 217 0.91 11.90 -13.86
C LEU A 217 2.15 11.92 -12.97
N LYS A 218 3.23 11.24 -13.38
CA LYS A 218 4.47 11.20 -12.61
C LYS A 218 5.11 12.57 -12.46
N LEU A 219 5.09 13.40 -13.51
CA LEU A 219 5.62 14.77 -13.41
C LEU A 219 4.81 15.62 -12.44
N ILE A 220 3.48 15.50 -12.42
CA ILE A 220 2.62 16.20 -11.46
C ILE A 220 2.95 15.75 -10.03
N ASN A 221 3.05 14.45 -9.80
CA ASN A 221 3.35 13.89 -8.47
C ASN A 221 4.76 14.25 -8.00
N VAL A 222 5.77 14.18 -8.87
CA VAL A 222 7.15 14.63 -8.61
C VAL A 222 7.16 16.10 -8.21
N PHE A 223 6.47 16.95 -8.97
CA PHE A 223 6.39 18.37 -8.66
C PHE A 223 5.72 18.62 -7.31
N ALA A 224 4.57 18.00 -7.06
CA ALA A 224 3.85 18.11 -5.79
C ALA A 224 4.71 17.61 -4.62
N GLY A 225 5.39 16.46 -4.78
CA GLY A 225 6.27 15.88 -3.77
C GLY A 225 7.47 16.77 -3.45
N LEU A 226 8.11 17.37 -4.46
CA LEU A 226 9.22 18.31 -4.25
C LEU A 226 8.76 19.60 -3.56
N VAL A 227 7.62 20.16 -3.96
CA VAL A 227 7.08 21.38 -3.35
C VAL A 227 6.70 21.12 -1.89
N VAL A 228 5.88 20.11 -1.62
CA VAL A 228 5.42 19.79 -0.27
C VAL A 228 6.58 19.35 0.62
N GLY A 229 7.46 18.48 0.11
CA GLY A 229 8.65 18.01 0.82
C GLY A 229 9.62 19.15 1.13
N GLY A 230 9.92 19.97 0.12
CA GLY A 230 10.80 21.11 0.27
C GLY A 230 10.25 22.15 1.24
N MET A 231 8.95 22.46 1.17
CA MET A 231 8.28 23.31 2.17
C MET A 231 8.40 22.70 3.56
N GLY A 232 8.13 21.40 3.73
CA GLY A 232 8.26 20.72 5.01
C GLY A 232 9.67 20.78 5.59
N LEU A 233 10.71 20.71 4.75
CA LEU A 233 12.10 20.83 5.18
C LEU A 233 12.50 22.25 5.61
N LEU A 234 11.82 23.29 5.12
CA LEU A 234 12.08 24.68 5.56
C LEU A 234 11.55 24.97 6.97
N PHE A 235 10.68 24.10 7.52
CA PHE A 235 10.07 24.25 8.84
C PHE A 235 10.66 23.30 9.89
N ILE A 236 11.75 22.60 9.58
CA ILE A 236 12.49 21.67 10.45
C ILE A 236 13.83 22.30 10.82
#